data_AF-A0A0J9D0X6-F1
#
_entry.id   AF-A0A0J9D0X6-F1
#
_cell.length_a   1.000
_cell.length_b   1.000
_cell.length_c   1.000
_cell.angle_alpha   90.00
_cell.angle_beta   90.00
_cell.angle_gamma   90.00
#
_symmetry.space_group_name_H-M   'P 1'
#
loop_
_entity.id
_entity.type
_entity.pdbx_description
1 polymer ?
#
loop_
_entity_poly.entity_id
_entity_poly.type
_entity_poly.pdbx_seq_one_letter_code
_entity_poly.pdbx_strand_id
1 'polypeptide(L)'
;MSIFDKLNRALFGAQSSPSTKPTNAISAAATPLPPAIIDYEDERVPGPAKDRIRRIHACLQQVEAAMERETIPGFSRVDVEQMRSHHLPKLVKSYIDIPALHRSEIFRKTGKSASFILNESLDKMQSRIDEILRNLAQHDIDAFTQNTQFIGQRYADEDNPFL
;
A
#
# COMPACT_ATOMS: atom_id res chain seq x y z
N MET A 1 15.72 -2.25 22.27
CA MET A 1 14.35 -2.80 22.15
C MET A 1 13.36 -1.65 22.16
N SER A 2 12.78 -1.33 21.00
CA SER A 2 12.03 -0.09 20.79
C SER A 2 10.61 -0.14 21.35
N ILE A 3 10.24 0.92 22.05
CA ILE A 3 8.89 1.30 22.54
C ILE A 3 7.77 1.21 21.48
N PHE A 4 8.12 1.21 20.19
CA PHE A 4 7.18 0.99 19.09
C PHE A 4 6.57 -0.43 19.12
N ASP A 5 7.35 -1.42 19.55
CA ASP A 5 6.90 -2.82 19.70
C ASP A 5 5.89 -2.98 20.86
N LYS A 6 6.08 -2.21 21.94
CA LYS A 6 5.16 -2.16 23.09
C LYS A 6 3.81 -1.54 22.75
N LEU A 7 3.79 -0.51 21.89
CA LEU A 7 2.54 0.12 21.44
C LEU A 7 1.78 -0.77 20.45
N ASN A 8 2.50 -1.48 19.58
CA ASN A 8 1.89 -2.46 18.69
C ASN A 8 1.31 -3.65 19.50
N ARG A 9 2.02 -4.13 20.52
CA ARG A 9 1.54 -5.21 21.40
C ARG A 9 0.37 -4.79 22.30
N ALA A 10 0.32 -3.55 22.76
CA ALA A 10 -0.79 -3.05 23.58
C ALA A 10 -2.08 -2.86 22.77
N LEU A 11 -1.99 -2.64 21.46
CA LEU A 11 -3.14 -2.52 20.57
C LEU A 11 -3.51 -3.83 19.85
N PHE A 12 -2.59 -4.80 19.76
CA PHE A 12 -2.80 -6.06 19.01
C PHE A 12 -2.60 -7.36 19.83
N GLY A 13 -2.24 -7.31 21.11
CA GLY A 13 -1.78 -8.49 21.85
C GLY A 13 -2.31 -8.61 23.28
N ALA A 14 -3.58 -9.00 23.40
CA ALA A 14 -4.12 -9.60 24.62
C ALA A 14 -4.53 -11.06 24.33
N GLN A 15 -3.57 -11.98 24.43
CA GLN A 15 -3.87 -13.37 24.78
C GLN A 15 -3.25 -13.65 26.14
N SER A 16 -4.11 -13.78 27.14
CA SER A 16 -3.80 -14.35 28.45
C SER A 16 -4.55 -15.68 28.58
N SER A 17 -3.80 -16.79 28.59
CA SER A 17 -4.23 -18.14 29.04
C SER A 17 -3.92 -18.28 30.55
N PRO A 18 -4.54 -19.18 31.36
CA PRO A 18 -5.17 -20.45 30.99
C PRO A 18 -6.54 -20.81 31.65
N SER A 19 -7.29 -21.66 30.93
CA SER A 19 -8.19 -22.76 31.34
C SER A 19 -9.22 -22.61 32.49
N THR A 20 -10.51 -22.66 32.13
CA THR A 20 -11.52 -23.54 32.77
C THR A 20 -12.75 -23.73 31.87
N LYS A 21 -12.84 -24.93 31.26
CA LYS A 21 -14.00 -25.67 30.68
C LYS A 21 -14.95 -25.01 29.64
N PRO A 22 -15.51 -25.84 28.73
CA PRO A 22 -15.90 -25.41 27.39
C PRO A 22 -17.36 -24.94 27.35
N THR A 23 -17.62 -23.85 26.66
CA THR A 23 -18.95 -23.62 26.08
C THR A 23 -18.76 -22.97 24.72
N ASN A 24 -19.24 -23.71 23.74
CA ASN A 24 -19.35 -23.38 22.34
C ASN A 24 -19.97 -21.98 22.16
N ALA A 25 -19.17 -21.02 21.70
CA ALA A 25 -19.66 -19.72 21.25
C ALA A 25 -18.85 -19.30 20.02
N ILE A 26 -19.28 -19.86 18.89
CA ILE A 26 -19.41 -19.22 17.57
C ILE A 26 -18.39 -18.12 17.32
N SER A 27 -17.40 -18.47 16.49
CA SER A 27 -16.54 -17.54 15.76
C SER A 27 -17.34 -16.31 15.34
N ALA A 28 -17.11 -15.19 16.02
CA ALA A 28 -17.61 -13.89 15.59
C ALA A 28 -16.84 -13.57 14.31
N ALA A 29 -17.46 -13.88 13.18
CA ALA A 29 -17.04 -13.43 11.87
C ALA A 29 -16.67 -11.96 11.99
N ALA A 30 -15.42 -11.63 11.70
CA ALA A 30 -14.96 -10.27 11.58
C ALA A 30 -15.82 -9.59 10.52
N THR A 31 -16.81 -8.82 10.95
CA THR A 31 -17.62 -7.99 10.06
C THR A 31 -16.64 -7.12 9.29
N PRO A 32 -16.64 -7.13 7.95
CA PRO A 32 -15.86 -6.19 7.19
C PRO A 32 -16.38 -4.81 7.59
N LEU A 33 -15.56 -4.02 8.29
CA LEU A 33 -15.89 -2.63 8.53
C LEU A 33 -16.20 -2.02 7.16
N PRO A 34 -17.35 -1.35 6.97
CA PRO A 34 -17.67 -0.75 5.69
C PRO A 34 -16.50 0.15 5.28
N PRO A 35 -16.16 0.22 3.98
CA PRO A 35 -15.09 1.09 3.52
C PRO A 35 -15.42 2.48 4.03
N ALA A 36 -14.63 2.98 4.97
CA ALA A 36 -14.84 4.31 5.51
C ALA A 36 -14.74 5.25 4.30
N ILE A 37 -15.85 5.87 3.94
CA ILE A 37 -15.89 6.90 2.90
C ILE A 37 -15.18 8.08 3.54
N ILE A 38 -13.85 8.13 3.36
CA ILE A 38 -13.02 9.19 3.87
C ILE A 38 -13.07 10.33 2.87
N ASP A 39 -13.48 11.50 3.33
CA ASP A 39 -13.33 12.72 2.57
C ASP A 39 -11.86 13.16 2.63
N TYR A 40 -11.12 12.90 1.55
CA TYR A 40 -9.71 13.29 1.42
C TYR A 40 -9.53 14.80 1.27
N GLU A 41 -10.60 15.52 0.96
CA GLU A 41 -10.62 16.97 0.79
C GLU A 41 -11.00 17.71 2.09
N ASP A 42 -11.21 16.99 3.21
CA ASP A 42 -11.53 17.56 4.53
C ASP A 42 -10.54 18.69 4.91
N GLU A 43 -11.06 19.83 5.37
CA GLU A 43 -10.27 21.00 5.82
C GLU A 43 -9.26 20.66 6.92
N ARG A 44 -9.53 19.62 7.71
CA ARG A 44 -8.64 19.15 8.78
C ARG A 44 -7.35 18.55 8.24
N VAL A 45 -7.35 18.02 7.02
CA VAL A 45 -6.18 17.42 6.36
C VAL A 45 -5.26 18.54 5.86
N PRO A 46 -3.95 18.51 6.16
CA PRO A 46 -3.04 19.57 5.74
C PRO A 46 -2.89 19.59 4.21
N GLY A 47 -2.84 20.78 3.61
CA GLY A 47 -2.73 20.98 2.15
C GLY A 47 -1.67 20.09 1.47
N PRO A 48 -0.41 20.05 1.96
CA PRO A 48 0.63 19.18 1.40
C PRO A 48 0.27 17.69 1.39
N ALA A 49 -0.52 17.21 2.36
CA ALA A 49 -0.97 15.83 2.39
C ALA A 49 -2.07 15.57 1.34
N LYS A 50 -2.96 16.54 1.09
CA LYS A 50 -3.98 16.43 0.03
C LYS A 50 -3.32 16.24 -1.35
N ASP A 51 -2.33 17.08 -1.67
CA ASP A 51 -1.61 16.96 -2.95
C ASP A 51 -0.91 15.61 -3.10
N ARG A 52 -0.35 15.08 -2.01
CA ARG A 52 0.27 13.75 -1.98
C ARG A 52 -0.74 12.63 -2.16
N ILE A 53 -1.89 12.70 -1.48
CA ILE A 53 -2.97 11.72 -1.63
C ILE A 53 -3.43 11.68 -3.09
N ARG A 54 -3.65 12.84 -3.73
CA ARG A 54 -4.03 12.91 -5.15
C ARG A 54 -2.97 12.27 -6.06
N ARG A 55 -1.68 12.54 -5.82
CA ARG A 55 -0.59 11.88 -6.56
C ARG A 55 -0.59 10.38 -6.39
N ILE A 56 -0.74 9.90 -5.15
CA ILE A 56 -0.80 8.47 -4.84
C ILE A 56 -1.96 7.81 -5.59
N HIS A 57 -3.15 8.41 -5.59
CA HIS A 57 -4.29 7.89 -6.36
C HIS A 57 -3.98 7.82 -7.87
N ALA A 58 -3.38 8.87 -8.44
CA ALA A 58 -3.00 8.86 -9.85
C ALA A 58 -1.93 7.80 -10.18
N CYS A 59 -0.97 7.57 -9.28
CA CYS A 59 0.04 6.53 -9.45
C CYS A 59 -0.55 5.12 -9.29
N LEU A 60 -1.46 4.90 -8.33
CA LEU A 60 -2.17 3.62 -8.18
C LEU A 60 -2.96 3.27 -9.44
N GLN A 61 -3.66 4.23 -10.05
CA GLN A 61 -4.37 4.03 -11.31
C GLN A 61 -3.42 3.66 -12.47
N GLN A 62 -2.25 4.30 -12.55
CA GLN A 62 -1.24 3.97 -13.56
C GLN A 62 -0.69 2.55 -13.36
N VAL A 63 -0.42 2.16 -12.11
CA VAL A 63 0.00 0.80 -11.78
C VAL A 63 -1.11 -0.18 -12.15
N GLU A 64 -2.36 0.03 -11.75
CA GLU A 64 -3.49 -0.84 -12.13
C GLU A 64 -3.59 -1.01 -13.66
N ALA A 65 -3.50 0.08 -14.43
CA ALA A 65 -3.52 0.01 -15.89
C ALA A 65 -2.29 -0.71 -16.48
N ALA A 66 -1.11 -0.58 -15.86
CA ALA A 66 0.07 -1.36 -16.24
C ALA A 66 -0.10 -2.84 -15.90
N MET A 67 -0.74 -3.12 -14.77
CA MET A 67 -0.98 -4.47 -14.30
C MET A 67 -2.04 -5.23 -15.10
N GLU A 68 -2.97 -4.53 -15.76
CA GLU A 68 -3.93 -5.18 -16.67
C GLU A 68 -3.28 -5.60 -18.00
N ARG A 69 -2.22 -4.91 -18.43
CA ARG A 69 -1.50 -5.25 -19.66
C ARG A 69 -0.60 -6.47 -19.50
N GLU A 70 -0.06 -6.70 -18.31
CA GLU A 70 0.80 -7.83 -18.02
C GLU A 70 0.09 -8.88 -17.16
N THR A 71 0.35 -10.17 -17.42
CA THR A 71 -0.05 -11.24 -16.48
C THR A 71 0.96 -11.30 -15.33
N ILE A 72 0.91 -10.31 -14.44
CA ILE A 72 1.81 -10.22 -13.28
C ILE A 72 1.31 -11.19 -12.19
N PRO A 73 2.22 -11.78 -11.39
CA PRO A 73 1.82 -12.52 -10.20
C PRO A 73 0.87 -11.71 -9.29
N GLY A 74 -0.23 -12.35 -8.89
CA GLY A 74 -1.34 -11.71 -8.16
C GLY A 74 -0.97 -11.03 -6.83
N PHE A 75 0.22 -11.25 -6.30
CA PHE A 75 0.71 -10.63 -5.06
C PHE A 75 0.78 -9.10 -5.16
N SER A 76 1.36 -8.55 -6.25
CA SER A 76 1.44 -7.10 -6.44
C SER A 76 0.07 -6.45 -6.58
N ARG A 77 -0.91 -7.18 -7.11
CA ARG A 77 -2.27 -6.68 -7.33
C ARG A 77 -3.00 -6.52 -6.00
N VAL A 78 -2.88 -7.53 -5.14
CA VAL A 78 -3.46 -7.52 -3.79
C VAL A 78 -2.79 -6.43 -2.94
N ASP A 79 -1.48 -6.22 -3.06
CA ASP A 79 -0.76 -5.17 -2.32
C ASP A 79 -1.28 -3.77 -2.72
N VAL A 80 -1.37 -3.48 -4.02
CA VAL A 80 -1.91 -2.22 -4.57
C VAL A 80 -3.36 -1.99 -4.14
N GLU A 81 -4.19 -3.03 -4.20
CA GLU A 81 -5.59 -2.97 -3.77
C GLU A 81 -5.72 -2.71 -2.26
N GLN A 82 -4.87 -3.33 -1.43
CA GLN A 82 -4.84 -3.07 0.01
C GLN A 82 -4.32 -1.67 0.34
N MET A 83 -3.31 -1.18 -0.38
CA MET A 83 -2.82 0.20 -0.23
C MET A 83 -3.93 1.22 -0.48
N ARG A 84 -4.67 1.03 -1.58
CA ARG A 84 -5.81 1.88 -1.96
C ARG A 84 -6.99 1.79 -0.99
N SER A 85 -7.39 0.56 -0.65
CA SER A 85 -8.69 0.31 -0.01
C SER A 85 -8.62 0.26 1.52
N HIS A 86 -7.44 0.03 2.09
CA HIS A 86 -7.26 -0.13 3.52
C HIS A 86 -6.24 0.85 4.09
N HIS A 87 -5.00 0.86 3.57
CA HIS A 87 -3.92 1.61 4.21
C HIS A 87 -4.10 3.13 4.10
N LEU A 88 -4.40 3.63 2.91
CA LEU A 88 -4.58 5.06 2.67
C LEU A 88 -5.80 5.63 3.44
N PRO A 89 -7.02 5.05 3.36
CA PRO A 89 -8.16 5.50 4.16
C PRO A 89 -7.90 5.45 5.67
N LYS A 90 -7.29 4.36 6.16
CA LYS A 90 -6.98 4.20 7.60
C LYS A 90 -5.99 5.26 8.10
N LEU A 91 -4.98 5.59 7.30
CA LEU A 91 -3.97 6.59 7.66
C LEU A 91 -4.58 7.99 7.76
N VAL A 92 -5.41 8.38 6.78
CA VAL A 92 -6.10 9.67 6.78
C VAL A 92 -7.12 9.75 7.91
N LYS A 93 -7.92 8.69 8.11
CA LYS A 93 -8.87 8.59 9.23
C LYS A 93 -8.18 8.76 10.58
N SER A 94 -7.08 8.05 10.79
CA SER A 94 -6.30 8.14 12.04
C SER A 94 -5.79 9.55 12.30
N TYR A 95 -5.55 10.36 11.25
CA TYR A 95 -5.15 11.75 11.42
C TYR A 95 -6.34 12.67 11.75
N ILE A 96 -7.49 12.46 11.10
CA ILE A 96 -8.72 13.22 11.34
C ILE A 96 -9.28 12.95 12.75
N ASP A 97 -9.20 11.70 13.20
CA ASP A 97 -9.67 11.27 14.52
C ASP A 97 -8.84 11.88 15.68
N ILE A 98 -7.61 12.35 15.42
CA ILE A 98 -6.77 13.02 16.43
C ILE A 98 -7.27 14.46 16.61
N PRO A 99 -7.85 14.82 17.78
CA PRO A 99 -8.33 16.17 18.04
C PRO A 99 -7.20 17.18 17.98
N ALA A 100 -7.46 18.38 17.43
CA ALA A 100 -6.45 19.43 17.27
C ALA A 100 -5.74 19.79 18.60
N LEU A 101 -6.47 19.77 19.72
CA LEU A 101 -5.95 19.97 21.07
C LEU A 101 -4.87 18.96 21.48
N HIS A 102 -4.95 17.71 21.00
CA HIS A 102 -4.02 16.62 21.35
C HIS A 102 -2.90 16.45 20.33
N ARG A 103 -2.94 17.14 19.17
CA ARG A 103 -1.86 17.06 18.16
C ARG A 103 -0.51 17.52 18.72
N SER A 104 -0.54 18.51 19.61
CA SER A 104 0.62 19.02 20.35
C SER A 104 1.15 18.03 21.39
N GLU A 105 0.28 17.18 21.94
CA GLU A 105 0.67 16.16 22.92
C GLU A 105 1.33 14.95 22.25
N ILE A 106 0.89 14.58 21.04
CA ILE A 106 1.60 13.60 20.21
C ILE A 106 3.02 14.07 19.95
N PHE A 107 3.21 15.35 19.61
CA PHE A 107 4.56 15.92 19.45
C PHE A 107 5.43 15.75 20.70
N ARG A 108 4.87 15.88 21.91
CA ARG A 108 5.63 15.64 23.17
C ARG A 108 5.97 14.17 23.41
N LYS A 109 5.15 13.22 22.94
CA LYS A 109 5.37 11.77 23.15
C LYS A 109 6.23 11.12 22.06
N THR A 110 6.09 11.51 20.81
CA THR A 110 6.80 10.91 19.67
C THR A 110 7.95 11.78 19.15
N GLY A 111 8.04 13.05 19.59
CA GLY A 111 9.00 14.03 19.07
C GLY A 111 8.70 14.49 17.65
N LYS A 112 7.63 14.01 17.02
CA LYS A 112 7.23 14.32 15.64
C LYS A 112 5.76 14.73 15.63
N SER A 113 5.42 15.75 14.83
CA SER A 113 4.02 16.18 14.71
C SER A 113 3.21 15.10 13.98
N ALA A 114 1.92 14.99 14.31
CA ALA A 114 1.03 14.06 13.62
C ALA A 114 0.99 14.29 12.10
N SER A 115 1.14 15.55 11.65
CA SER A 115 1.24 15.91 10.24
C SER A 115 2.55 15.44 9.61
N PHE A 116 3.66 15.50 10.34
CA PHE A 116 4.94 14.96 9.87
C PHE A 116 4.87 13.45 9.69
N ILE A 117 4.29 12.73 10.65
CA ILE A 117 4.12 11.26 10.57
C ILE A 117 3.23 10.90 9.38
N LEU A 118 2.11 11.61 9.18
CA LEU A 118 1.24 11.43 8.02
C LEU A 118 2.02 11.60 6.71
N ASN A 119 2.77 12.69 6.58
CA ASN A 119 3.54 12.96 5.37
C ASN A 119 4.65 11.91 5.12
N GLU A 120 5.37 11.49 6.17
CA GLU A 120 6.41 10.46 6.08
C GLU A 120 5.80 9.10 5.66
N SER A 121 4.63 8.74 6.20
CA SER A 121 3.91 7.54 5.82
C SER A 121 3.40 7.59 4.38
N LEU A 122 2.89 8.76 3.93
CA LEU A 122 2.50 8.97 2.53
C LEU A 122 3.69 8.86 1.58
N ASP A 123 4.87 9.40 1.95
CA ASP A 123 6.09 9.27 1.15
C ASP A 123 6.54 7.82 1.00
N LYS A 124 6.53 7.04 2.09
CA LYS A 124 6.86 5.61 2.04
C LYS A 124 5.91 4.84 1.12
N MET A 125 4.62 5.16 1.18
CA MET A 125 3.62 4.57 0.31
C MET A 125 3.86 4.91 -1.16
N GLN A 126 4.18 6.18 -1.46
CA GLN A 126 4.56 6.62 -2.80
C GLN A 126 5.80 5.88 -3.31
N SER A 127 6.88 5.80 -2.53
CA SER A 127 8.11 5.10 -2.94
C SER A 127 7.87 3.63 -3.26
N ARG A 128 6.96 2.96 -2.51
CA ARG A 128 6.60 1.57 -2.79
C ARG A 128 5.83 1.43 -4.10
N ILE A 129 4.91 2.35 -4.40
CA ILE A 129 4.17 2.36 -5.68
C ILE A 129 5.13 2.59 -6.85
N ASP A 130 6.07 3.53 -6.71
CA ASP A 130 7.07 3.82 -7.74
C ASP A 130 7.99 2.62 -7.98
N GLU A 131 8.36 1.88 -6.92
CA GLU A 131 9.12 0.63 -7.03
C GLU A 131 8.33 -0.44 -7.80
N ILE A 132 7.04 -0.62 -7.49
CA ILE A 132 6.17 -1.55 -8.23
C ILE A 132 6.14 -1.15 -9.70
N LEU A 133 5.85 0.12 -10.01
CA LEU A 133 5.77 0.62 -11.38
C LEU A 133 7.08 0.37 -12.16
N ARG A 134 8.22 0.61 -11.51
CA ARG A 134 9.54 0.37 -12.12
C ARG A 134 9.77 -1.11 -12.41
N ASN A 135 9.36 -2.00 -11.50
CA ASN A 135 9.47 -3.44 -11.72
C ASN A 135 8.59 -3.89 -12.89
N LEU A 136 7.38 -3.33 -13.05
CA LEU A 136 6.51 -3.61 -14.20
C LEU A 136 7.15 -3.15 -15.51
N ALA A 137 7.68 -1.92 -15.54
CA ALA A 137 8.35 -1.41 -16.72
C ALA A 137 9.59 -2.24 -17.10
N GLN A 138 10.34 -2.75 -16.11
CA GLN A 138 11.48 -3.62 -16.37
C GLN A 138 11.05 -4.96 -16.98
N HIS A 139 9.98 -5.57 -16.45
CA HIS A 139 9.46 -6.82 -16.97
C HIS A 139 8.95 -6.68 -18.43
N ASP A 140 8.31 -5.56 -18.76
CA ASP A 140 7.87 -5.24 -20.12
C ASP A 140 9.06 -5.09 -21.09
N ILE A 141 10.14 -4.40 -20.67
CA ILE A 141 11.38 -4.27 -21.45
C ILE A 141 12.04 -5.63 -21.69
N ASP A 142 12.08 -6.48 -20.66
CA ASP A 142 12.67 -7.81 -20.76
C ASP A 142 11.87 -8.71 -21.71
N ALA A 143 10.53 -8.67 -21.62
CA ALA A 143 9.63 -9.39 -22.51
C ALA A 143 9.78 -8.93 -23.96
N PHE A 144 9.87 -7.61 -24.19
CA PHE A 144 10.10 -7.03 -25.51
C PHE A 144 11.44 -7.48 -26.10
N THR A 145 12.50 -7.46 -25.29
CA THR A 145 13.85 -7.87 -25.72
C THR A 145 13.88 -9.35 -26.10
N GLN A 146 13.27 -10.22 -25.29
CA GLN A 146 13.16 -11.65 -25.58
C GLN A 146 12.41 -11.93 -26.88
N ASN A 147 11.29 -11.23 -27.11
CA ASN A 147 10.52 -11.38 -28.33
C ASN A 147 11.31 -10.93 -29.57
N THR A 148 12.03 -9.80 -29.47
CA THR A 148 12.87 -9.29 -30.58
C THR A 148 13.99 -10.26 -30.93
N GLN A 149 14.66 -10.84 -29.92
CA GLN A 149 15.70 -11.85 -30.12
C GLN A 149 15.14 -13.12 -30.76
N PHE A 150 13.95 -13.58 -30.32
CA PHE A 150 13.30 -14.74 -30.90
C PHE A 150 12.94 -14.53 -32.38
N ILE A 151 12.39 -13.37 -32.74
CA ILE A 151 12.09 -13.02 -34.14
C ILE A 151 13.38 -13.00 -34.96
N GLY A 152 14.45 -12.36 -34.45
CA GLY A 152 15.76 -12.35 -35.11
C GLY A 152 16.28 -13.77 -35.38
N GLN A 153 16.26 -14.65 -34.38
CA GLN A 153 16.73 -16.03 -34.53
C GLN A 153 15.87 -16.86 -35.48
N ARG A 154 14.53 -16.73 -35.40
CA ARG A 154 13.62 -17.58 -36.16
C ARG A 154 13.51 -17.18 -37.62
N TYR A 155 13.59 -15.89 -37.92
CA TYR A 155 13.39 -15.37 -39.27
C TYR A 155 14.68 -14.94 -39.97
N ALA A 156 15.81 -14.76 -39.27
CA ALA A 156 17.11 -14.57 -39.95
C ALA A 156 17.70 -15.88 -40.50
N ASP A 157 17.29 -17.04 -39.98
CA ASP A 157 17.73 -18.36 -40.48
C ASP A 157 17.02 -18.74 -41.79
N GLU A 158 15.80 -18.25 -42.02
CA GLU A 158 15.04 -18.46 -43.27
C GLU A 158 15.61 -17.66 -44.47
N ASP A 159 16.48 -16.68 -44.22
CA ASP A 159 17.17 -15.88 -45.25
C ASP A 159 18.59 -16.43 -45.58
N ASN A 160 18.90 -17.68 -45.18
CA ASN A 160 20.08 -18.41 -45.65
C ASN A 160 19.70 -19.33 -46.83
N PRO A 161 19.84 -18.88 -48.10
CA PRO A 161 19.56 -19.70 -49.28
C PRO A 161 20.63 -20.78 -49.57
N PHE A 162 21.46 -21.15 -48.59
CA PHE A 162 22.61 -22.05 -48.76
C PHE A 162 22.69 -23.21 -47.74
N LEU A 163 21.60 -23.54 -47.05
CA LEU A 163 21.43 -24.84 -46.38
C LEU A 163 20.49 -25.75 -47.17
#